data_AF-A0A9D8MXK9-F1
#
_entry.id   AF-A0A9D8MXK9-F1
#
_cell.length_a   1.000
_cell.length_b   1.000
_cell.length_c   1.000
_cell.angle_alpha   90.00
_cell.angle_beta   90.00
_cell.angle_gamma   90.00
#
_symmetry.space_group_name_H-M   'P 1'
#
loop_
_entity.id
_entity.type
_entity.pdbx_description
1 polymer ?
#
loop_
_entity_poly.entity_id
_entity_poly.type
_entity_poly.pdbx_seq_one_letter_code
_entity_poly.pdbx_strand_id
1 'polypeptide(L)' 'MAKPIKDTPVLYDEDAYRFEMAAQNVVFLPKEEREKIIRNYEEVKKRCKFL' A
#
# COMPACT_ATOMS: atom_id res chain seq x y z
N MET A 1 -7.23 -22.07 -7.87
CA MET A 1 -6.48 -21.49 -9.01
C MET A 1 -6.24 -20.02 -8.71
N ALA A 2 -5.01 -19.51 -8.90
CA ALA A 2 -4.77 -18.07 -8.74
C ALA A 2 -5.59 -17.30 -9.78
N LYS A 3 -6.25 -16.21 -9.36
CA LYS A 3 -6.92 -15.32 -10.30
C LYS A 3 -5.87 -14.72 -11.24
N PRO A 4 -6.16 -14.55 -12.54
CA PRO A 4 -5.23 -13.87 -13.45
C PRO A 4 -4.86 -12.50 -12.87
N ILE A 5 -3.58 -12.16 -12.92
CA ILE A 5 -3.13 -10.81 -12.57
C ILE A 5 -3.74 -9.89 -13.63
N LYS A 6 -4.53 -8.90 -13.21
CA LYS A 6 -5.01 -7.87 -14.13
C LYS A 6 -3.82 -7.09 -14.66
N ASP A 7 -3.83 -6.76 -15.95
CA ASP A 7 -2.80 -5.93 -16.55
C ASP A 7 -2.64 -4.62 -15.76
N THR A 8 -1.40 -4.17 -15.62
CA THR A 8 -1.12 -2.89 -14.98
C THR A 8 -1.78 -1.78 -15.80
N PRO A 9 -2.66 -0.95 -15.20
CA PRO A 9 -3.32 0.10 -15.93
C PRO A 9 -2.29 1.13 -16.41
N VAL A 10 -2.37 1.50 -17.68
CA VAL A 10 -1.62 2.64 -18.21
C VAL A 10 -2.40 3.90 -17.87
N LEU A 11 -1.75 4.81 -17.15
CA LEU A 11 -2.31 6.12 -16.82
C LEU A 11 -2.02 7.11 -17.94
N TYR A 12 -2.95 8.02 -18.20
CA TYR A 12 -2.82 9.06 -19.22
C TYR A 12 -3.15 10.43 -18.63
N ASP A 13 -2.66 11.47 -19.30
CA ASP A 13 -2.99 12.87 -19.04
C ASP A 13 -2.93 13.25 -17.54
N GLU A 14 -4.07 13.66 -16.99
CA GLU A 14 -4.18 14.16 -15.62
C GLU A 14 -3.88 13.07 -14.59
N ASP A 15 -4.24 11.81 -14.86
CA ASP A 15 -3.99 10.71 -13.93
C ASP A 15 -2.51 10.33 -13.90
N ALA A 16 -1.83 10.38 -15.05
CA ALA A 16 -0.39 10.20 -15.11
C ALA A 16 0.33 11.31 -14.33
N TYR A 17 -0.06 12.57 -14.56
CA TYR A 17 0.49 13.72 -13.85
C TYR A 17 0.28 13.63 -12.33
N ARG A 18 -0.93 13.31 -11.88
CA ARG A 18 -1.25 13.15 -10.45
C ARG A 18 -0.42 12.04 -9.81
N PHE A 19 -0.25 10.92 -10.50
CA PHE A 19 0.58 9.81 -10.02
C PHE A 19 2.05 10.22 -9.85
N GLU A 20 2.63 10.88 -10.85
CA GLU A 20 4.01 11.38 -10.78
C GLU A 20 4.20 12.39 -9.65
N MET A 21 3.28 13.35 -9.54
CA MET A 21 3.30 14.35 -8.47
C MET A 21 3.18 13.71 -7.08
N ALA A 22 2.30 12.72 -6.91
CA ALA A 22 2.18 11.99 -5.65
C ALA A 22 3.46 11.21 -5.32
N ALA A 23 4.10 10.60 -6.31
CA ALA A 23 5.35 9.85 -6.14
C ALA A 23 6.54 10.75 -5.76
N GLN A 24 6.59 11.97 -6.29
CA GLN A 24 7.63 12.94 -5.94
C GLN A 24 7.41 13.57 -4.55
N ASN A 25 6.16 13.73 -4.13
CA ASN A 25 5.78 14.39 -2.87
C ASN A 25 5.35 13.40 -1.79
N VAL A 26 5.95 12.21 -1.77
CA VAL A 26 5.64 11.19 -0.75
C VAL A 26 5.95 11.74 0.64
N VAL A 27 4.90 11.82 1.47
CA VAL A 27 5.04 12.15 2.88
C VAL A 27 5.47 10.89 3.63
N PHE A 28 6.72 10.89 4.10
CA PHE A 28 7.22 9.78 4.90
C PHE A 28 6.51 9.72 6.25
N LEU A 29 5.99 8.54 6.58
CA LEU A 29 5.46 8.29 7.92
C LEU A 29 6.61 8.37 8.94
N PRO A 30 6.39 9.02 10.10
CA PRO A 30 7.31 8.96 11.22
C PRO A 30 7.58 7.51 11.63
N LYS A 31 8.79 7.25 12.14
CA LYS A 31 9.23 5.91 12.54
C LYS A 31 8.26 5.25 13.54
N GLU A 32 7.78 6.02 14.51
CA GLU A 32 6.87 5.52 15.56
C GLU A 32 5.52 5.06 15.01
N GLU A 33 4.96 5.83 14.06
CA GLU A 33 3.71 5.45 13.40
C GLU A 33 3.87 4.21 12.55
N ARG A 34 5.00 4.12 11.82
CA ARG A 34 5.35 2.92 11.04
C ARG A 34 5.44 1.69 11.94
N GLU A 35 6.11 1.78 13.08
CA GLU A 35 6.21 0.69 14.06
C GLU A 35 4.85 0.30 14.65
N LYS A 36 3.97 1.28 14.91
CA LYS A 36 2.59 1.03 15.36
C LYS A 36 1.80 0.25 14.32
N ILE A 37 1.86 0.63 13.04
CA ILE A 37 1.16 -0.07 11.96
C ILE A 37 1.64 -1.52 11.84
N ILE A 38 2.96 -1.75 11.87
CA ILE A 38 3.55 -3.09 11.78
C ILE A 38 3.09 -3.97 12.95
N ARG A 39 3.12 -3.44 14.19
CA ARG A 39 2.66 -4.16 15.38
C ARG A 39 1.19 -4.56 15.27
N ASN A 40 0.33 -3.62 14.87
CA ASN A 40 -1.10 -3.87 14.69
C ASN A 40 -1.36 -4.94 13.62
N TYR A 41 -0.65 -4.85 12.48
CA TYR A 41 -0.76 -5.85 11.41
C TYR A 41 -0.39 -7.26 11.91
N GLU A 42 0.72 -7.40 12.62
CA GLU A 42 1.14 -8.70 13.15
C GLU A 42 0.18 -9.25 14.23
N GLU A 43 -0.43 -8.38 15.03
CA GLU A 43 -1.47 -8.79 15.99
C GLU A 43 -2.72 -9.34 15.29
N VAL A 44 -3.21 -8.63 14.27
CA VAL A 44 -4.36 -9.08 13.47
C VAL A 44 -4.04 -10.38 12.75
N LYS A 45 -2.88 -10.47 12.10
CA LYS A 45 -2.42 -11.68 11.41
C LYS A 45 -2.34 -12.88 12.34
N LYS A 46 -1.85 -12.71 13.57
CA LYS A 46 -1.86 -13.77 14.58
C LYS A 46 -3.28 -14.21 14.89
N ARG A 47 -4.20 -13.28 15.14
CA ARG A 47 -5.62 -13.59 15.42
C ARG A 47 -6.30 -14.32 14.26
N CYS A 48 -6.06 -13.89 13.03
CA CYS A 48 -6.64 -14.51 11.84
C CYS A 48 -6.03 -15.88 11.50
N LYS A 49 -4.81 -16.20 11.92
CA LYS A 49 -4.19 -17.51 11.72
C LYS A 49 -4.76 -18.63 12.60
N PHE A 50 -5.56 -18.29 13.62
CA PHE A 50 -6.25 -19.23 14.50
C PHE A 50 -7.74 -19.41 14.14
N LEU A 51 -8.18 -18.89 12.99
CA LEU A 51 -9.47 -19.18 12.34
C LEU A 51 -9.21 -19.99 11.06
#